data_AF-A0A1H0JV25-F1
#
_entry.id   AF-A0A1H0JV25-F1
#
_cell.length_a   1.000
_cell.length_b   1.000
_cell.length_c   1.000
_cell.angle_alpha   90.00
_cell.angle_beta   90.00
_cell.angle_gamma   90.00
#
_symmetry.space_group_name_H-M   'P 1'
#
loop_
_entity.id
_entity.type
_entity.pdbx_description
1 polymer ?
#
loop_
_entity_poly.entity_id
_entity_poly.type
_entity_poly.pdbx_seq_one_letter_code
_entity_poly.pdbx_strand_id
1 'polypeptide(L)'
;MAESTTYAFPARLWAGIARRRPPGIDRIVWRSPLRGPWLTSAFGAVLLATIPIVIVTGLLSYVAYGDQARPTDVGWLRLPMFDWPTNPSWLFRLTQGLHVGLGLVLVPVVLAKLWSVVPRLFVWPPARSIAQVLERITLLMLVGGLLFEIVTGVLNIQYDYVFGFSFYTAHYYGAWVFIVGFVSHVALKLPTMVRSLRSRSFAQELRTRRTDTVPEPADPDGLVAADPSAPTMSRRGLLALVGGGSLLTFALTAGQTIGGPTRQLALLLPRGLDTGDGPNDFPVNKTAEAAGIRPGATESGWRLALEGAGASVTLDRAQLAAMPQHTAVLPIACVEGWSTTQTWTGVRIRDLADRVGLADPSGALVQSLQEEGAFKEAVLNEGQVRHPDALLALQVNGVDLSLDHGFPARIIVPAMPGVLNTKWVKSIRFEEA
;
A
#
# COMPACT_ATOMS: atom_id res chain seq x y z
N MET A 1 4.06 24.75 -40.37
CA MET A 1 5.49 24.86 -40.71
C MET A 1 6.19 23.61 -40.22
N ALA A 2 6.81 22.85 -41.11
CA ALA A 2 7.51 21.62 -40.77
C ALA A 2 8.78 21.99 -39.99
N GLU A 3 8.80 21.68 -38.68
CA GLU A 3 10.05 21.67 -37.91
C GLU A 3 11.06 20.77 -38.64
N SER A 4 12.27 21.28 -38.86
CA SER A 4 13.36 20.50 -39.42
C SER A 4 13.55 19.21 -38.61
N THR A 5 13.28 18.06 -39.21
CA THR A 5 13.47 16.73 -38.63
C THR A 5 14.96 16.40 -38.52
N THR A 6 15.65 17.06 -37.59
CA THR A 6 17.06 16.80 -37.31
C THR A 6 17.15 15.67 -36.28
N TYR A 7 17.63 14.50 -36.72
CA TYR A 7 17.93 13.38 -35.82
C TYR A 7 19.28 13.61 -35.14
N ALA A 8 19.36 13.42 -33.82
CA ALA A 8 20.63 13.51 -33.09
C ALA A 8 21.45 12.21 -33.26
N PHE A 9 22.67 12.17 -32.75
CA PHE A 9 23.52 10.97 -32.84
C PHE A 9 22.87 9.76 -32.12
N PRO A 10 22.89 8.55 -32.73
CA PRO A 10 23.29 8.24 -34.10
C PRO A 10 22.13 8.45 -35.10
N ALA A 11 22.22 9.49 -35.94
CA ALA A 11 21.12 9.96 -36.80
C ALA A 11 20.57 8.88 -37.78
N ARG A 12 21.45 8.01 -38.30
CA ARG A 12 21.07 6.93 -39.22
C ARG A 12 20.13 5.91 -38.58
N LEU A 13 20.31 5.63 -37.27
CA LEU A 13 19.44 4.73 -36.53
C LEU A 13 18.01 5.30 -36.46
N TRP A 14 17.88 6.56 -36.02
CA TRP A 14 16.59 7.21 -35.87
C TRP A 14 15.86 7.38 -37.21
N ALA A 15 16.58 7.74 -38.26
CA ALA A 15 16.03 7.79 -39.62
C ALA A 15 15.57 6.39 -40.11
N GLY A 16 16.31 5.33 -39.76
CA GLY A 16 15.93 3.95 -40.01
C GLY A 16 14.62 3.56 -39.31
N ILE A 17 14.49 3.90 -38.02
CA ILE A 17 13.28 3.65 -37.22
C ILE A 17 12.10 4.46 -37.76
N ALA A 18 12.29 5.76 -38.04
CA ALA A 18 11.23 6.63 -38.54
C ALA A 18 10.59 6.07 -39.82
N ARG A 19 11.39 5.48 -40.72
CA ARG A 19 10.93 4.83 -41.96
C ARG A 19 10.10 3.56 -41.72
N ARG A 20 10.28 2.86 -40.60
CA ARG A 20 9.56 1.63 -40.24
C ARG A 20 8.32 1.92 -39.41
N ARG A 21 7.50 2.87 -39.85
CA ARG A 21 6.32 3.31 -39.12
C ARG A 21 5.27 2.18 -39.03
N PRO A 22 4.76 1.86 -37.83
CA PRO A 22 3.72 0.84 -37.69
C PRO A 22 2.45 1.23 -38.45
N PRO A 23 1.84 0.30 -39.20
CA PRO A 23 0.57 0.55 -39.85
C PRO A 23 -0.51 0.88 -38.81
N GLY A 24 -1.31 1.91 -39.07
CA GLY A 24 -2.44 2.31 -38.21
C GLY A 24 -2.14 3.38 -37.16
N ILE A 25 -0.89 3.74 -36.90
CA ILE A 25 -0.56 4.80 -35.93
C ILE A 25 -1.13 6.18 -36.35
N ASP A 26 -1.21 6.44 -37.65
CA ASP A 26 -1.84 7.64 -38.24
C ASP A 26 -3.37 7.68 -38.10
N ARG A 27 -4.00 6.53 -37.84
CA ARG A 27 -5.45 6.46 -37.63
C ARG A 27 -5.87 6.91 -36.23
N ILE A 28 -4.91 7.00 -35.29
CA ILE A 28 -5.17 7.41 -33.92
C ILE A 28 -5.22 8.94 -33.87
N VAL A 29 -6.44 9.48 -33.90
CA VAL A 29 -6.66 10.93 -33.84
C VAL A 29 -7.21 11.34 -32.48
N TRP A 30 -6.49 12.26 -31.86
CA TRP A 30 -6.74 12.73 -30.52
C TRP A 30 -7.47 14.09 -30.57
N ARG A 31 -8.81 14.10 -30.50
CA ARG A 31 -9.62 15.32 -30.75
C ARG A 31 -10.15 16.09 -29.54
N SER A 32 -9.97 15.59 -28.30
CA SER A 32 -10.54 16.28 -27.13
C SER A 32 -9.95 17.69 -26.95
N PRO A 33 -10.78 18.75 -26.87
CA PRO A 33 -10.33 20.14 -26.67
C PRO A 33 -9.88 20.42 -25.22
N LEU A 34 -10.11 19.49 -24.30
CA LEU A 34 -9.79 19.68 -22.88
C LEU A 34 -8.32 19.45 -22.57
N ARG A 35 -7.66 18.61 -23.36
CA ARG A 35 -6.25 18.30 -23.16
C ARG A 35 -5.38 19.52 -23.41
N GLY A 36 -4.38 19.63 -22.57
CA GLY A 36 -3.34 20.63 -22.68
C GLY A 36 -2.45 20.65 -21.44
N PRO A 37 -1.41 21.48 -21.46
CA PRO A 37 -0.44 21.59 -20.39
C PRO A 37 -1.06 21.96 -19.04
N TRP A 38 -2.05 22.87 -19.00
CA TRP A 38 -2.66 23.31 -17.75
C TRP A 38 -3.43 22.17 -17.06
N LEU A 39 -4.33 21.50 -17.77
CA LEU A 39 -5.13 20.41 -17.19
C LEU A 39 -4.24 19.24 -16.76
N THR A 40 -3.25 18.90 -17.58
CA THR A 40 -2.25 17.87 -17.26
C THR A 40 -1.46 18.22 -16.00
N SER A 41 -1.18 19.50 -15.79
CA SER A 41 -0.49 20.02 -14.61
C SER A 41 -1.38 20.07 -13.38
N ALA A 42 -2.69 20.31 -13.54
CA ALA A 42 -3.65 20.26 -12.43
C ALA A 42 -3.71 18.86 -11.80
N PHE A 43 -3.85 17.79 -12.62
CA PHE A 43 -3.76 16.42 -12.11
C PHE A 43 -2.36 16.10 -11.56
N GLY A 44 -1.30 16.63 -12.21
CA GLY A 44 0.07 16.49 -11.73
C GLY A 44 0.29 17.08 -10.34
N ALA A 45 -0.33 18.22 -10.03
CA ALA A 45 -0.21 18.87 -8.72
C ALA A 45 -0.88 18.06 -7.60
N VAL A 46 -2.05 17.46 -7.87
CA VAL A 46 -2.71 16.54 -6.92
C VAL A 46 -1.79 15.36 -6.63
N LEU A 47 -1.27 14.71 -7.68
CA LEU A 47 -0.36 13.57 -7.53
C LEU A 47 0.95 13.97 -6.83
N LEU A 48 1.52 15.14 -7.11
CA LEU A 48 2.72 15.62 -6.44
C LEU A 48 2.51 15.81 -4.93
N ALA A 49 1.31 16.21 -4.51
CA ALA A 49 0.99 16.36 -3.10
C ALA A 49 0.71 15.02 -2.40
N THR A 50 0.10 14.05 -3.10
CA THR A 50 -0.41 12.82 -2.46
C THR A 50 0.50 11.61 -2.61
N ILE A 51 1.17 11.45 -3.75
CA ILE A 51 2.07 10.31 -4.00
C ILE A 51 3.22 10.24 -2.99
N PRO A 52 3.86 11.35 -2.54
CA PRO A 52 4.86 11.27 -1.48
C PRO A 52 4.33 10.65 -0.19
N ILE A 53 3.06 10.89 0.16
CA ILE A 53 2.43 10.28 1.35
C ILE A 53 2.33 8.77 1.16
N VAL A 54 1.85 8.32 -0.01
CA VAL A 54 1.75 6.89 -0.35
C VAL A 54 3.13 6.21 -0.33
N ILE A 55 4.16 6.85 -0.90
CA ILE A 55 5.54 6.36 -0.90
C ILE A 55 6.05 6.23 0.53
N VAL A 56 6.01 7.30 1.32
CA VAL A 56 6.55 7.31 2.68
C VAL A 56 5.84 6.28 3.56
N THR A 57 4.51 6.22 3.50
CA THR A 57 3.73 5.25 4.27
C THR A 57 3.98 3.80 3.83
N GLY A 58 4.19 3.55 2.53
CA GLY A 58 4.57 2.22 2.04
C GLY A 58 5.97 1.79 2.52
N LEU A 59 6.96 2.69 2.47
CA LEU A 59 8.30 2.43 3.00
C LEU A 59 8.28 2.21 4.52
N LEU A 60 7.47 2.97 5.26
CA LEU A 60 7.26 2.75 6.69
C LEU A 60 6.64 1.38 6.98
N SER A 61 5.71 0.90 6.17
CA SER A 61 5.16 -0.46 6.33
C SER A 61 6.24 -1.53 6.15
N TYR A 62 7.22 -1.35 5.25
CA TYR A 62 8.36 -2.25 5.16
C TYR A 62 9.26 -2.23 6.40
N VAL A 63 9.47 -1.07 7.02
CA VAL A 63 10.20 -0.99 8.29
C VAL A 63 9.41 -1.71 9.39
N ALA A 64 8.08 -1.54 9.43
CA ALA A 64 7.22 -2.20 10.41
C ALA A 64 7.21 -3.73 10.27
N TYR A 65 7.48 -4.29 9.09
CA TYR A 65 7.63 -5.74 8.89
C TYR A 65 8.94 -6.31 9.42
N GLY A 66 9.91 -5.47 9.78
CA GLY A 66 11.23 -5.93 10.18
C GLY A 66 11.87 -6.79 9.09
N ASP A 67 12.39 -7.95 9.48
CA ASP A 67 13.17 -8.82 8.61
C ASP A 67 12.32 -9.85 7.84
N GLN A 68 11.04 -10.00 8.18
CA GLN A 68 10.22 -11.17 7.80
C GLN A 68 9.55 -11.09 6.42
N ALA A 69 9.26 -9.88 5.94
CA ALA A 69 8.63 -9.67 4.63
C ALA A 69 9.56 -8.98 3.61
N ARG A 70 10.87 -8.88 3.91
CA ARG A 70 11.84 -8.21 3.05
C ARG A 70 12.50 -9.20 2.09
N PRO A 71 12.77 -8.79 0.83
CA PRO A 71 13.70 -9.54 -0.01
C PRO A 71 15.09 -9.54 0.63
N THR A 72 15.74 -10.70 0.66
CA THR A 72 17.09 -10.89 1.21
C THR A 72 18.16 -10.11 0.44
N ASP A 73 17.93 -9.86 -0.86
CA ASP A 73 18.94 -9.35 -1.80
C ASP A 73 18.61 -7.94 -2.33
N VAL A 74 18.33 -6.99 -1.42
CA VAL A 74 18.02 -5.60 -1.79
C VAL A 74 19.23 -4.67 -1.87
N GLY A 75 20.41 -5.11 -1.40
CA GLY A 75 21.66 -4.35 -1.47
C GLY A 75 21.52 -2.91 -0.92
N TRP A 76 21.92 -1.93 -1.72
CA TRP A 76 21.84 -0.50 -1.42
C TRP A 76 20.42 0.07 -1.31
N LEU A 77 19.40 -0.68 -1.75
CA LEU A 77 17.99 -0.30 -1.56
C LEU A 77 17.48 -0.64 -0.16
N ARG A 78 18.32 -1.15 0.75
CA ARG A 78 17.92 -1.45 2.12
C ARG A 78 17.58 -0.16 2.87
N LEU A 79 16.36 -0.10 3.42
CA LEU A 79 15.94 1.01 4.27
C LEU A 79 16.75 1.01 5.58
N PRO A 80 17.02 2.19 6.17
CA PRO A 80 17.58 2.27 7.51
C PRO A 80 16.63 1.59 8.49
N MET A 81 17.19 0.71 9.32
CA MET A 81 16.43 -0.01 10.33
C MET A 81 16.40 0.80 11.62
N PHE A 82 15.23 0.86 12.22
CA PHE A 82 15.01 1.36 13.57
C PHE A 82 13.89 0.53 14.19
N ASP A 83 13.87 0.50 15.52
CA ASP A 83 12.82 -0.17 16.25
C ASP A 83 11.48 0.47 15.97
N TRP A 84 10.58 -0.30 15.37
CA TRP A 84 9.25 0.19 15.07
C TRP A 84 8.53 0.58 16.37
N PRO A 85 8.04 1.82 16.49
CA PRO A 85 7.46 2.32 17.73
C PRO A 85 6.11 1.67 18.02
N THR A 86 5.83 1.47 19.31
CA THR A 86 4.57 0.91 19.82
C THR A 86 3.51 1.97 20.13
N ASN A 87 3.90 3.26 20.12
CA ASN A 87 3.05 4.39 20.49
C ASN A 87 2.98 5.46 19.39
N PRO A 88 1.79 6.02 19.11
CA PRO A 88 0.48 5.59 19.64
C PRO A 88 0.07 4.22 19.08
N SER A 89 -0.76 3.47 19.82
CA SER A 89 -1.15 2.10 19.46
C SER A 89 -1.83 1.95 18.09
N TRP A 90 -2.39 3.04 17.56
CA TRP A 90 -3.02 3.10 16.23
C TRP A 90 -2.07 3.48 15.10
N LEU A 91 -0.77 3.68 15.35
CA LEU A 91 0.18 4.18 14.35
C LEU A 91 0.17 3.38 13.05
N PHE A 92 0.30 2.05 13.11
CA PHE A 92 0.28 1.23 11.90
C PHE A 92 -1.07 1.25 11.18
N ARG A 93 -2.18 1.37 11.91
CA ARG A 93 -3.50 1.60 11.30
C ARG A 93 -3.50 2.88 10.47
N LEU A 94 -2.92 3.96 10.97
CA LEU A 94 -2.85 5.23 10.24
C LEU A 94 -1.96 5.10 9.00
N THR A 95 -0.73 4.61 9.15
CA THR A 95 0.21 4.52 8.03
C THR A 95 -0.32 3.60 6.93
N GLN A 96 -0.81 2.41 7.32
CA GLN A 96 -1.35 1.45 6.36
C GLN A 96 -2.65 1.94 5.73
N GLY A 97 -3.53 2.58 6.52
CA GLY A 97 -4.75 3.19 6.04
C GLY A 97 -4.50 4.31 5.03
N LEU A 98 -3.49 5.16 5.26
CA LEU A 98 -3.07 6.19 4.31
C LEU A 98 -2.47 5.58 3.05
N HIS A 99 -1.60 4.57 3.16
CA HIS A 99 -0.96 3.93 2.02
C HIS A 99 -2.01 3.30 1.07
N VAL A 100 -2.83 2.40 1.61
CA VAL A 100 -3.84 1.67 0.83
C VAL A 100 -5.00 2.58 0.43
N GLY A 101 -5.54 3.34 1.39
CA GLY A 101 -6.69 4.21 1.17
C GLY A 101 -6.41 5.31 0.15
N LEU A 102 -5.29 6.03 0.27
CA LEU A 102 -4.91 7.03 -0.74
C LEU A 102 -4.55 6.37 -2.06
N GLY A 103 -3.90 5.20 -2.06
CA GLY A 103 -3.63 4.45 -3.28
C GLY A 103 -4.88 4.21 -4.12
N LEU A 104 -5.97 3.75 -3.47
CA LEU A 104 -7.27 3.56 -4.13
C LEU A 104 -7.92 4.87 -4.56
N VAL A 105 -7.95 5.89 -3.68
CA VAL A 105 -8.56 7.20 -3.95
C VAL A 105 -7.91 7.93 -5.13
N LEU A 106 -6.63 7.67 -5.39
CA LEU A 106 -5.89 8.29 -6.49
C LEU A 106 -6.11 7.61 -7.84
N VAL A 107 -6.72 6.42 -7.92
CA VAL A 107 -6.94 5.71 -9.19
C VAL A 107 -7.65 6.59 -10.24
N PRO A 108 -8.76 7.29 -9.94
CA PRO A 108 -9.39 8.19 -10.91
C PRO A 108 -8.46 9.33 -11.38
N VAL A 109 -7.65 9.90 -10.48
CA VAL A 109 -6.69 10.97 -10.80
C VAL A 109 -5.58 10.45 -11.71
N VAL A 110 -5.06 9.25 -11.42
CA VAL A 110 -4.04 8.59 -12.24
C VAL A 110 -4.57 8.29 -13.64
N LEU A 111 -5.78 7.73 -13.76
CA LEU A 111 -6.41 7.47 -15.05
C LEU A 111 -6.62 8.76 -15.84
N ALA A 112 -7.08 9.84 -15.19
CA ALA A 112 -7.25 11.14 -15.82
C ALA A 112 -5.91 11.75 -16.27
N LYS A 113 -4.85 11.60 -15.47
CA LYS A 113 -3.49 12.01 -15.81
C LYS A 113 -2.94 11.22 -17.00
N LEU A 114 -3.12 9.91 -17.03
CA LEU A 114 -2.69 9.06 -18.15
C LEU A 114 -3.45 9.41 -19.43
N TRP A 115 -4.77 9.62 -19.33
CA TRP A 115 -5.58 10.09 -20.44
C TRP A 115 -5.11 11.46 -20.97
N SER A 116 -4.72 12.38 -20.08
CA SER A 116 -4.29 13.72 -20.50
C SER A 116 -2.97 13.69 -21.29
N VAL A 117 -2.11 12.71 -21.04
CA VAL A 117 -0.81 12.55 -21.71
C VAL A 117 -0.76 11.44 -22.77
N VAL A 118 -1.84 10.69 -22.97
CA VAL A 118 -1.89 9.52 -23.86
C VAL A 118 -1.34 9.79 -25.28
N PRO A 119 -1.52 10.97 -25.92
CA PRO A 119 -0.95 11.20 -27.25
C PRO A 119 0.56 11.01 -27.31
N ARG A 120 1.28 11.31 -26.22
CA ARG A 120 2.75 11.17 -26.14
C ARG A 120 3.21 9.71 -26.21
N LEU A 121 2.35 8.77 -25.83
CA LEU A 121 2.65 7.33 -25.92
C LEU A 121 2.63 6.82 -27.37
N PHE A 122 1.97 7.54 -28.28
CA PHE A 122 1.79 7.15 -29.68
C PHE A 122 2.60 8.00 -30.68
N VAL A 123 3.54 8.82 -30.20
CA VAL A 123 4.42 9.61 -31.08
C VAL A 123 5.43 8.70 -31.80
N TRP A 124 5.56 8.89 -33.11
CA TRP A 124 6.52 8.17 -33.95
C TRP A 124 7.48 9.13 -34.70
N PRO A 125 8.79 8.80 -34.79
CA PRO A 125 9.48 7.72 -34.09
C PRO A 125 9.47 7.93 -32.57
N PRO A 126 9.58 6.87 -31.75
CA PRO A 126 9.52 7.01 -30.31
C PRO A 126 10.61 7.96 -29.80
N ALA A 127 11.86 7.83 -30.28
CA ALA A 127 12.92 8.77 -29.96
C ALA A 127 13.65 9.24 -31.22
N ARG A 128 14.26 10.42 -31.12
CA ARG A 128 15.12 11.06 -32.13
C ARG A 128 16.53 11.36 -31.60
N SER A 129 16.80 11.02 -30.33
CA SER A 129 18.07 11.20 -29.65
C SER A 129 18.21 10.22 -28.48
N ILE A 130 19.44 9.98 -28.02
CA ILE A 130 19.71 9.21 -26.79
C ILE A 130 19.05 9.89 -25.57
N ALA A 131 19.07 11.23 -25.50
CA ALA A 131 18.40 11.96 -24.43
C ALA A 131 16.89 11.67 -24.40
N GLN A 132 16.22 11.57 -25.55
CA GLN A 132 14.81 11.19 -25.61
C GLN A 132 14.57 9.73 -25.25
N VAL A 133 15.51 8.83 -25.53
CA VAL A 133 15.43 7.44 -25.03
C VAL A 133 15.48 7.43 -23.51
N LEU A 134 16.43 8.14 -22.91
CA LEU A 134 16.55 8.25 -21.45
C LEU A 134 15.28 8.86 -20.85
N GLU A 135 14.73 9.93 -21.45
CA GLU A 135 13.44 10.50 -21.04
C GLU A 135 12.33 9.44 -21.09
N ARG A 136 12.24 8.64 -22.16
CA ARG A 136 11.24 7.57 -22.25
C ARG A 136 11.44 6.43 -21.27
N ILE A 137 12.67 6.08 -20.93
CA ILE A 137 12.96 5.10 -19.87
C ILE A 137 12.40 5.62 -18.54
N THR A 138 12.64 6.89 -18.19
CA THR A 138 12.06 7.46 -16.96
C THR A 138 10.54 7.47 -16.97
N LEU A 139 9.91 7.72 -18.14
CA LEU A 139 8.46 7.63 -18.29
C LEU A 139 7.94 6.20 -18.18
N LEU A 140 8.67 5.21 -18.71
CA LEU A 140 8.33 3.80 -18.56
C LEU A 140 8.41 3.37 -17.10
N MET A 141 9.47 3.77 -16.39
CA MET A 141 9.60 3.52 -14.95
C MET A 141 8.46 4.17 -14.16
N LEU A 142 8.10 5.41 -14.49
CA LEU A 142 7.01 6.13 -13.84
C LEU A 142 5.65 5.48 -14.09
N VAL A 143 5.26 5.30 -15.35
CA VAL A 143 3.93 4.79 -15.73
C VAL A 143 3.83 3.30 -15.44
N GLY A 144 4.84 2.53 -15.85
CA GLY A 144 4.91 1.10 -15.61
C GLY A 144 4.97 0.78 -14.13
N GLY A 145 5.82 1.47 -13.37
CA GLY A 145 5.89 1.35 -11.92
C GLY A 145 4.56 1.71 -11.25
N LEU A 146 3.97 2.86 -11.56
CA LEU A 146 2.69 3.28 -10.96
C LEU A 146 1.57 2.28 -11.23
N LEU A 147 1.44 1.80 -12.48
CA LEU A 147 0.42 0.81 -12.83
C LEU A 147 0.69 -0.52 -12.15
N PHE A 148 1.95 -0.95 -12.09
CA PHE A 148 2.35 -2.17 -11.40
C PHE A 148 2.00 -2.10 -9.90
N GLU A 149 2.36 -1.01 -9.21
CA GLU A 149 2.06 -0.81 -7.79
C GLU A 149 0.54 -0.79 -7.53
N ILE A 150 -0.23 -0.06 -8.34
CA ILE A 150 -1.70 0.00 -8.18
C ILE A 150 -2.32 -1.38 -8.42
N VAL A 151 -1.96 -2.06 -9.51
CA VAL A 151 -2.57 -3.35 -9.87
C VAL A 151 -2.20 -4.42 -8.86
N THR A 152 -0.91 -4.56 -8.52
CA THR A 152 -0.48 -5.54 -7.53
C THR A 152 -1.03 -5.23 -6.14
N GLY A 153 -1.12 -3.95 -5.76
CA GLY A 153 -1.74 -3.52 -4.52
C GLY A 153 -3.23 -3.87 -4.46
N VAL A 154 -4.00 -3.57 -5.51
CA VAL A 154 -5.44 -3.93 -5.59
C VAL A 154 -5.63 -5.44 -5.52
N LEU A 155 -4.82 -6.22 -6.24
CA LEU A 155 -4.93 -7.68 -6.22
C LEU A 155 -4.54 -8.26 -4.86
N ASN A 156 -3.52 -7.72 -4.21
CA ASN A 156 -3.17 -8.10 -2.83
C ASN A 156 -4.31 -7.79 -1.85
N ILE A 157 -4.98 -6.64 -1.98
CA ILE A 157 -6.15 -6.30 -1.18
C ILE A 157 -7.27 -7.34 -1.38
N GLN A 158 -7.45 -7.84 -2.60
CA GLN A 158 -8.44 -8.86 -2.94
C GLN A 158 -7.98 -10.31 -2.69
N TYR A 159 -6.77 -10.52 -2.16
CA TYR A 159 -6.13 -11.84 -2.03
C TYR A 159 -6.02 -12.63 -3.36
N ASP A 160 -6.02 -11.92 -4.49
CA ASP A 160 -5.99 -12.51 -5.83
C ASP A 160 -4.54 -12.61 -6.34
N TYR A 161 -3.83 -13.63 -5.86
CA TYR A 161 -2.43 -13.88 -6.22
C TYR A 161 -2.33 -14.67 -7.53
N VAL A 162 -2.84 -14.11 -8.63
CA VAL A 162 -2.68 -14.68 -9.99
C VAL A 162 -1.23 -14.73 -10.47
N PHE A 163 -0.31 -14.14 -9.70
CA PHE A 163 1.10 -14.00 -10.05
C PHE A 163 1.94 -15.09 -9.39
N GLY A 164 2.85 -15.72 -10.14
CA GLY A 164 3.80 -16.72 -9.63
C GLY A 164 4.98 -16.14 -8.83
N PHE A 165 4.85 -14.94 -8.25
CA PHE A 165 5.91 -14.27 -7.49
C PHE A 165 5.40 -13.73 -6.15
N SER A 166 6.32 -13.53 -5.20
CA SER A 166 6.01 -12.89 -3.91
C SER A 166 5.55 -11.46 -4.13
N PHE A 167 4.34 -11.13 -3.67
CA PHE A 167 3.82 -9.76 -3.66
C PHE A 167 4.79 -8.80 -2.95
N TYR A 168 5.20 -9.13 -1.71
CA TYR A 168 6.10 -8.30 -0.92
C TYR A 168 7.42 -8.02 -1.63
N THR A 169 7.95 -9.00 -2.36
CA THR A 169 9.20 -8.81 -3.08
C THR A 169 9.00 -7.94 -4.31
N ALA A 170 8.02 -8.28 -5.14
CA ALA A 170 7.81 -7.61 -6.42
C ALA A 170 7.33 -6.17 -6.22
N HIS A 171 6.44 -5.93 -5.26
CA HIS A 171 5.96 -4.60 -4.88
C HIS A 171 7.10 -3.72 -4.33
N TYR A 172 8.06 -4.29 -3.59
CA TYR A 172 9.23 -3.53 -3.12
C TYR A 172 10.10 -3.01 -4.28
N TYR A 173 10.44 -3.90 -5.22
CA TYR A 173 11.26 -3.51 -6.37
C TYR A 173 10.50 -2.58 -7.31
N GLY A 174 9.21 -2.85 -7.53
CA GLY A 174 8.32 -1.97 -8.31
C GLY A 174 8.25 -0.57 -7.70
N ALA A 175 8.15 -0.46 -6.37
CA ALA A 175 8.16 0.81 -5.67
C ALA A 175 9.45 1.59 -5.91
N TRP A 176 10.63 0.97 -5.85
CA TRP A 176 11.89 1.66 -6.14
C TRP A 176 12.00 2.12 -7.60
N VAL A 177 11.57 1.29 -8.56
CA VAL A 177 11.49 1.67 -9.98
C VAL A 177 10.57 2.89 -10.15
N PHE A 178 9.40 2.87 -9.50
CA PHE A 178 8.46 3.97 -9.51
C PHE A 178 9.04 5.23 -8.86
N ILE A 179 9.65 5.13 -7.68
CA ILE A 179 10.24 6.26 -6.93
C ILE A 179 11.31 6.97 -7.77
N VAL A 180 12.22 6.22 -8.38
CA VAL A 180 13.27 6.80 -9.26
C VAL A 180 12.63 7.50 -10.45
N GLY A 181 11.62 6.88 -11.09
CA GLY A 181 10.86 7.50 -12.18
C GLY A 181 10.13 8.77 -11.73
N PHE A 182 9.50 8.75 -10.56
CA PHE A 182 8.75 9.87 -9.98
C PHE A 182 9.65 11.05 -9.64
N VAL A 183 10.73 10.83 -8.89
CA VAL A 183 11.67 11.90 -8.51
C VAL A 183 12.29 12.53 -9.76
N SER A 184 12.72 11.71 -10.72
CA SER A 184 13.26 12.20 -12.00
C SER A 184 12.23 13.03 -12.77
N HIS A 185 10.98 12.54 -12.85
CA HIS A 185 9.91 13.24 -13.52
C HIS A 185 9.57 14.58 -12.85
N VAL A 186 9.49 14.61 -11.53
CA VAL A 186 9.24 15.83 -10.75
C VAL A 186 10.37 16.83 -10.99
N ALA A 187 11.63 16.42 -10.88
CA ALA A 187 12.78 17.29 -11.10
C ALA A 187 12.75 17.95 -12.50
N LEU A 188 12.41 17.17 -13.53
CA LEU A 188 12.40 17.65 -14.92
C LEU A 188 11.15 18.47 -15.28
N LYS A 189 9.98 18.12 -14.74
CA LYS A 189 8.70 18.68 -15.19
C LYS A 189 8.10 19.70 -14.22
N LEU A 190 8.63 19.86 -13.01
CA LEU A 190 8.13 20.84 -12.02
C LEU A 190 8.11 22.28 -12.57
N PRO A 191 9.17 22.81 -13.22
CA PRO A 191 9.11 24.17 -13.78
C PRO A 191 8.03 24.33 -14.85
N THR A 192 7.83 23.30 -15.69
CA THR A 192 6.79 23.29 -16.72
C THR A 192 5.40 23.20 -16.11
N MET A 193 5.22 22.40 -15.06
CA MET A 193 3.98 22.30 -14.29
C MET A 193 3.61 23.66 -13.69
N VAL A 194 4.55 24.32 -13.01
CA VAL A 194 4.33 25.63 -12.38
C VAL A 194 4.00 26.70 -13.42
N ARG A 195 4.74 26.78 -14.53
CA ARG A 195 4.44 27.71 -15.63
C ARG A 195 3.06 27.45 -16.22
N SER A 196 2.71 26.19 -16.44
CA SER A 196 1.40 25.81 -16.98
C SER A 196 0.27 26.17 -16.03
N LEU A 197 0.39 25.88 -14.73
CA LEU A 197 -0.64 26.23 -13.74
C LEU A 197 -0.83 27.75 -13.61
N ARG A 198 0.22 28.54 -13.80
CA ARG A 198 0.16 30.01 -13.77
C ARG A 198 -0.40 30.63 -15.06
N SER A 199 -0.40 29.90 -16.18
CA SER A 199 -0.85 30.44 -17.47
C SER A 199 -2.37 30.65 -17.55
N ARG A 200 -3.14 30.00 -16.67
CA ARG A 200 -4.60 30.14 -16.60
C ARG A 200 -5.11 30.15 -15.17
N SER A 201 -6.14 30.94 -14.92
CA SER A 201 -6.78 31.01 -13.60
C SER A 201 -7.64 29.77 -13.33
N PHE A 202 -7.34 29.06 -12.25
CA PHE A 202 -8.15 27.92 -11.79
C PHE A 202 -9.60 28.31 -11.52
N ALA A 203 -9.81 29.48 -10.92
CA ALA A 203 -11.13 29.99 -10.61
C ALA A 203 -11.94 30.34 -11.88
N GLN A 204 -11.26 30.72 -12.97
CA GLN A 204 -11.90 30.95 -14.26
C GLN A 204 -12.29 29.61 -14.91
N GLU A 205 -11.37 28.64 -14.99
CA GLU A 205 -11.65 27.31 -15.56
C GLU A 205 -12.78 26.57 -14.83
N LEU A 206 -12.90 26.76 -13.51
CA LEU A 206 -14.04 26.24 -12.74
C LEU A 206 -15.37 26.93 -13.08
N ARG A 207 -15.37 28.17 -13.58
CA ARG A 207 -16.61 28.87 -13.97
C ARG A 207 -16.98 28.67 -15.43
N THR A 208 -16.01 28.36 -16.29
CA THR A 208 -16.19 28.13 -17.73
C THR A 208 -17.25 27.06 -18.01
N ARG A 209 -18.26 27.44 -18.82
CA ARG A 209 -19.33 26.53 -19.25
C ARG A 209 -18.83 25.62 -20.38
N ARG A 210 -19.57 24.55 -20.68
CA ARG A 210 -19.24 23.65 -21.79
C ARG A 210 -19.10 24.40 -23.11
N THR A 211 -20.04 25.29 -23.42
CA THR A 211 -20.07 26.08 -24.66
C THR A 211 -18.88 27.03 -24.79
N ASP A 212 -18.35 27.50 -23.66
CA ASP A 212 -17.28 28.50 -23.60
C ASP A 212 -15.91 27.84 -23.46
N THR A 213 -15.87 26.50 -23.50
CA THR A 213 -14.63 25.73 -23.34
C THR A 213 -13.83 25.76 -24.62
N VAL A 214 -12.70 26.46 -24.58
CA VAL A 214 -11.75 26.53 -25.69
C VAL A 214 -10.50 25.67 -25.44
N PRO A 215 -9.89 25.11 -26.50
CA PRO A 215 -8.58 24.47 -26.42
C PRO A 215 -7.51 25.38 -25.82
N GLU A 216 -6.47 24.76 -25.26
CA GLU A 216 -5.25 25.50 -24.89
C GLU A 216 -4.48 25.90 -26.16
N PRO A 217 -3.60 26.93 -26.10
CA PRO A 217 -2.71 27.23 -27.22
C PRO A 217 -1.86 26.01 -27.57
N ALA A 218 -1.57 25.83 -28.86
CA ALA A 218 -0.75 24.71 -29.32
C ALA A 218 0.58 24.65 -28.56
N ASP A 219 0.89 23.46 -28.04
CA ASP A 219 2.12 23.22 -27.30
C ASP A 219 3.15 22.45 -28.16
N PRO A 220 4.45 22.72 -27.98
CA PRO A 220 5.51 21.99 -28.69
C PRO A 220 5.48 20.47 -28.43
N ASP A 221 4.90 20.06 -27.30
CA ASP A 221 4.87 18.66 -26.90
C ASP A 221 3.64 17.89 -27.41
N GLY A 222 2.74 18.53 -28.17
CA GLY A 222 1.58 17.90 -28.81
C GLY A 222 0.52 17.34 -27.86
N LEU A 223 0.37 17.91 -26.66
CA LEU A 223 -0.74 17.57 -25.75
C LEU A 223 -2.07 18.15 -26.22
N VAL A 224 -2.04 19.33 -26.82
CA VAL A 224 -3.20 19.99 -27.40
C VAL A 224 -3.53 19.34 -28.73
N ALA A 225 -4.80 19.01 -28.92
CA ALA A 225 -5.30 18.45 -30.17
C ALA A 225 -5.09 19.44 -31.33
N ALA A 226 -4.45 19.00 -32.42
CA ALA A 226 -4.21 19.86 -33.60
C ALA A 226 -5.51 20.22 -34.33
N ASP A 227 -6.48 19.31 -34.33
CA ASP A 227 -7.84 19.48 -34.87
C ASP A 227 -8.85 19.09 -33.78
N PRO A 228 -9.13 20.00 -32.82
CA PRO A 228 -10.01 19.72 -31.69
C PRO A 228 -11.48 19.67 -32.12
N SER A 229 -12.22 18.67 -31.64
CA SER A 229 -13.67 18.63 -31.78
C SER A 229 -14.36 19.63 -30.86
N ALA A 230 -15.65 19.89 -31.10
CA ALA A 230 -16.48 20.63 -30.15
C ALA A 230 -16.43 19.99 -28.74
N PRO A 231 -16.40 20.80 -27.67
CA PRO A 231 -16.32 20.30 -26.30
C PRO A 231 -17.60 19.56 -25.89
N THR A 232 -17.46 18.28 -25.53
CA THR A 232 -18.57 17.47 -24.98
C THR A 232 -18.78 17.73 -23.48
N MET A 233 -17.74 18.19 -22.78
CA MET A 233 -17.75 18.59 -21.36
C MET A 233 -16.80 19.77 -21.14
N SER A 234 -16.90 20.48 -20.01
CA SER A 234 -15.94 21.52 -19.62
C SER A 234 -14.82 20.96 -18.74
N ARG A 235 -13.72 21.71 -18.56
CA ARG A 235 -12.66 21.33 -17.61
C ARG A 235 -13.18 21.22 -16.18
N ARG A 236 -14.09 22.12 -15.74
CA ARG A 236 -14.85 21.94 -14.48
C ARG A 236 -15.52 20.56 -14.43
N GLY A 237 -16.26 20.21 -15.47
CA GLY A 237 -16.98 18.93 -15.53
C GLY A 237 -16.04 17.74 -15.36
N LEU A 238 -14.86 17.79 -15.99
CA LEU A 238 -13.87 16.73 -15.88
C LEU A 238 -13.24 16.68 -14.48
N LEU A 239 -12.88 17.83 -13.91
CA LEU A 239 -12.37 17.90 -12.54
C LEU A 239 -13.40 17.41 -11.51
N ALA A 240 -14.68 17.75 -11.72
CA ALA A 240 -15.77 17.28 -10.88
C ALA A 240 -16.01 15.76 -11.03
N LEU A 241 -15.90 15.21 -12.24
CA LEU A 241 -16.00 13.77 -12.47
C LEU A 241 -14.86 13.01 -11.78
N VAL A 242 -13.62 13.48 -11.96
CA VAL A 242 -12.44 12.85 -11.36
C VAL A 242 -12.44 12.99 -9.84
N GLY A 243 -12.68 14.21 -9.33
CA GLY A 243 -12.77 14.47 -7.90
C GLY A 243 -13.94 13.76 -7.24
N GLY A 244 -15.10 13.71 -7.91
CA GLY A 244 -16.27 12.95 -7.47
C GLY A 244 -16.02 11.45 -7.46
N GLY A 245 -15.33 10.92 -8.47
CA GLY A 245 -14.87 9.52 -8.51
C GLY A 245 -13.93 9.21 -7.34
N SER A 246 -12.93 10.06 -7.09
CA SER A 246 -12.02 9.90 -5.95
C SER A 246 -12.75 10.00 -4.60
N LEU A 247 -13.71 10.93 -4.46
CA LEU A 247 -14.51 11.07 -3.25
C LEU A 247 -15.43 9.85 -3.04
N LEU A 248 -16.01 9.32 -4.10
CA LEU A 248 -16.81 8.09 -4.06
C LEU A 248 -15.93 6.91 -3.65
N THR A 249 -14.75 6.75 -4.26
CA THR A 249 -13.80 5.72 -3.83
C THR A 249 -13.44 5.86 -2.36
N PHE A 250 -13.16 7.09 -1.88
CA PHE A 250 -12.91 7.35 -0.47
C PHE A 250 -14.09 6.92 0.41
N ALA A 251 -15.32 7.32 0.07
CA ALA A 251 -16.51 6.94 0.84
C ALA A 251 -16.71 5.41 0.88
N LEU A 252 -16.40 4.72 -0.22
CA LEU A 252 -16.52 3.26 -0.35
C LEU A 252 -15.35 2.46 0.25
N THR A 253 -14.29 3.11 0.75
CA THR A 253 -13.10 2.41 1.29
C THR A 253 -12.66 2.91 2.66
N ALA A 254 -13.01 4.14 3.06
CA ALA A 254 -12.61 4.70 4.36
C ALA A 254 -13.10 3.85 5.54
N GLY A 255 -14.29 3.26 5.42
CA GLY A 255 -14.87 2.37 6.43
C GLY A 255 -14.05 1.10 6.70
N GLN A 256 -13.20 0.69 5.75
CA GLN A 256 -12.31 -0.47 5.92
C GLN A 256 -11.28 -0.19 7.01
N THR A 257 -10.71 1.03 7.01
CA THR A 257 -9.68 1.46 7.95
C THR A 257 -10.29 1.99 9.24
N ILE A 258 -11.34 2.81 9.16
CA ILE A 258 -11.94 3.48 10.33
C ILE A 258 -12.71 2.47 11.20
N GLY A 259 -13.38 1.50 10.58
CA GLY A 259 -14.21 0.53 11.27
C GLY A 259 -15.54 1.10 11.79
N GLY A 260 -16.14 0.42 12.77
CA GLY A 260 -17.41 0.82 13.37
C GLY A 260 -18.56 0.94 12.35
N PRO A 261 -19.51 1.88 12.54
CA PRO A 261 -20.65 2.06 11.63
C PRO A 261 -20.25 2.39 10.18
N THR A 262 -19.10 3.04 9.99
CA THR A 262 -18.62 3.40 8.65
C THR A 262 -18.23 2.20 7.80
N ARG A 263 -17.99 1.04 8.43
CA ARG A 263 -17.68 -0.22 7.72
C ARG A 263 -18.79 -0.65 6.76
N GLN A 264 -20.05 -0.37 7.09
CA GLN A 264 -21.21 -0.71 6.24
C GLN A 264 -21.22 0.04 4.90
N LEU A 265 -20.51 1.16 4.82
CA LEU A 265 -20.36 1.93 3.57
C LEU A 265 -19.24 1.39 2.69
N ALA A 266 -18.40 0.50 3.21
CA ALA A 266 -17.22 0.02 2.52
C ALA A 266 -17.55 -1.15 1.57
N LEU A 267 -18.38 -0.89 0.55
CA LEU A 267 -18.90 -1.90 -0.38
C LEU A 267 -17.82 -2.66 -1.16
N LEU A 268 -16.60 -2.10 -1.25
CA LEU A 268 -15.46 -2.71 -1.92
C LEU A 268 -14.56 -3.51 -0.94
N LEU A 269 -15.07 -3.86 0.23
CA LEU A 269 -14.40 -4.69 1.22
C LEU A 269 -14.04 -6.07 0.64
N PRO A 270 -12.78 -6.51 0.74
CA PRO A 270 -12.37 -7.87 0.35
C PRO A 270 -13.09 -8.97 1.14
N ARG A 271 -13.55 -8.66 2.36
CA ARG A 271 -14.31 -9.56 3.23
C ARG A 271 -15.54 -8.84 3.71
N GLY A 272 -16.68 -9.46 3.43
CA GLY A 272 -18.05 -8.95 3.51
C GLY A 272 -18.34 -7.86 4.53
N LEU A 273 -19.41 -7.11 4.25
CA LEU A 273 -19.99 -6.14 5.18
C LEU A 273 -20.45 -6.80 6.48
N ASP A 274 -20.76 -8.10 6.42
CA ASP A 274 -21.30 -8.89 7.51
C ASP A 274 -20.27 -9.94 7.95
N THR A 275 -19.78 -9.79 9.17
CA THR A 275 -18.95 -10.78 9.86
C THR A 275 -19.76 -11.55 10.91
N GLY A 276 -21.04 -11.21 11.10
CA GLY A 276 -21.87 -11.55 12.25
C GLY A 276 -21.81 -10.49 13.37
N ASP A 277 -22.62 -10.68 14.42
CA ASP A 277 -22.72 -9.78 15.59
C ASP A 277 -22.04 -10.35 16.85
N GLY A 278 -21.42 -11.52 16.73
CA GLY A 278 -20.73 -12.22 17.80
C GLY A 278 -19.41 -11.55 18.21
N PRO A 279 -18.87 -11.90 19.39
CA PRO A 279 -17.64 -11.31 19.91
C PRO A 279 -16.39 -11.68 19.09
N ASN A 280 -16.42 -12.75 18.30
CA ASN A 280 -15.36 -13.14 17.36
C ASN A 280 -15.67 -12.70 15.91
N ASP A 281 -16.77 -11.99 15.69
CA ASP A 281 -17.29 -11.70 14.36
C ASP A 281 -16.67 -10.41 13.81
N PHE A 282 -15.36 -10.46 13.59
CA PHE A 282 -14.58 -9.42 12.93
C PHE A 282 -13.63 -10.04 11.90
N PRO A 283 -13.09 -9.25 10.95
CA PRO A 283 -12.38 -9.81 9.82
C PRO A 283 -11.15 -10.62 10.23
N VAL A 284 -11.01 -11.78 9.60
CA VAL A 284 -9.84 -12.66 9.69
C VAL A 284 -8.90 -12.31 8.53
N ASN A 285 -7.58 -12.41 8.70
CA ASN A 285 -6.63 -12.30 7.57
C ASN A 285 -6.39 -13.65 6.87
N LYS A 286 -6.11 -14.69 7.65
CA LYS A 286 -5.87 -16.05 7.16
C LYS A 286 -6.65 -17.00 8.03
N THR A 287 -7.49 -17.87 7.49
CA THR A 287 -8.24 -18.85 8.28
C THR A 287 -7.30 -19.94 8.81
N ALA A 288 -7.74 -20.67 9.84
CA ALA A 288 -7.05 -21.85 10.36
C ALA A 288 -6.87 -22.90 9.26
N GLU A 289 -7.91 -23.13 8.46
CA GLU A 289 -7.87 -24.03 7.30
C GLU A 289 -6.78 -23.62 6.30
N ALA A 290 -6.74 -22.34 5.90
CA ALA A 290 -5.72 -21.83 4.97
C ALA A 290 -4.30 -21.88 5.56
N ALA A 291 -4.16 -21.95 6.88
CA ALA A 291 -2.90 -22.10 7.59
C ALA A 291 -2.55 -23.57 7.91
N GLY A 292 -3.40 -24.54 7.54
CA GLY A 292 -3.22 -25.96 7.85
C GLY A 292 -3.45 -26.32 9.32
N ILE A 293 -4.08 -25.44 10.11
CA ILE A 293 -4.31 -25.64 11.54
C ILE A 293 -5.60 -26.43 11.76
N ARG A 294 -5.46 -27.65 12.30
CA ARG A 294 -6.57 -28.52 12.66
C ARG A 294 -7.02 -28.23 14.11
N PRO A 295 -8.33 -28.33 14.44
CA PRO A 295 -8.83 -28.12 15.80
C PRO A 295 -8.04 -28.89 16.88
N GLY A 296 -7.77 -30.18 16.65
CA GLY A 296 -7.02 -31.03 17.59
C GLY A 296 -5.60 -30.56 17.92
N ALA A 297 -4.96 -29.75 17.08
CA ALA A 297 -3.64 -29.17 17.36
C ALA A 297 -3.68 -28.05 18.41
N THR A 298 -4.87 -27.51 18.67
CA THR A 298 -5.11 -26.35 19.54
C THR A 298 -5.87 -26.70 20.84
N GLU A 299 -6.29 -27.95 20.98
CA GLU A 299 -7.06 -28.48 22.10
C GLU A 299 -6.17 -28.81 23.31
N SER A 300 -6.59 -29.75 24.18
CA SER A 300 -5.96 -30.06 25.47
C SER A 300 -4.47 -30.48 25.40
N GLY A 301 -4.01 -30.92 24.23
CA GLY A 301 -2.60 -31.26 23.98
C GLY A 301 -1.70 -30.06 23.69
N TRP A 302 -2.25 -28.87 23.43
CA TRP A 302 -1.44 -27.70 23.10
C TRP A 302 -0.58 -27.25 24.30
N ARG A 303 0.65 -26.82 24.00
CA ARG A 303 1.60 -26.30 24.97
C ARG A 303 2.33 -25.10 24.38
N LEU A 304 2.51 -24.07 25.20
CA LEU A 304 3.39 -22.94 24.93
C LEU A 304 4.79 -23.24 25.47
N ALA A 305 5.79 -23.21 24.61
CA ALA A 305 7.20 -23.24 25.02
C ALA A 305 7.72 -21.81 25.22
N LEU A 306 8.21 -21.50 26.41
CA LEU A 306 8.93 -20.28 26.73
C LEU A 306 10.41 -20.61 26.86
N GLU A 307 11.27 -19.85 26.20
CA GLU A 307 12.72 -20.01 26.22
C GLU A 307 13.40 -18.66 26.50
N GLY A 308 14.46 -18.64 27.31
CA GLY A 308 15.25 -17.44 27.59
C GLY A 308 16.16 -17.65 28.80
N ALA A 309 17.28 -16.93 28.89
CA ALA A 309 18.25 -17.03 30.01
C ALA A 309 18.68 -18.46 30.40
N GLY A 310 18.84 -19.35 29.41
CA GLY A 310 19.18 -20.76 29.63
C GLY A 310 18.08 -21.58 30.30
N ALA A 311 16.91 -20.98 30.58
CA ALA A 311 15.73 -21.65 31.11
C ALA A 311 14.73 -21.97 29.99
N SER A 312 13.96 -23.04 30.21
CA SER A 312 12.81 -23.39 29.37
C SER A 312 11.64 -23.75 30.27
N VAL A 313 10.49 -23.14 30.01
CA VAL A 313 9.24 -23.38 30.73
C VAL A 313 8.17 -23.75 29.72
N THR A 314 7.44 -24.82 29.99
CA THR A 314 6.28 -25.21 29.18
C THR A 314 5.01 -24.94 29.96
N LEU A 315 4.08 -24.21 29.37
CA LEU A 315 2.79 -23.88 29.96
C LEU A 315 1.65 -24.41 29.10
N ASP A 316 0.65 -25.01 29.72
CA ASP A 316 -0.63 -25.26 29.06
C ASP A 316 -1.56 -24.03 29.16
N ARG A 317 -2.71 -24.10 28.48
CA ARG A 317 -3.66 -22.98 28.46
C ARG A 317 -4.27 -22.71 29.84
N ALA A 318 -4.49 -23.73 30.67
CA ALA A 318 -5.09 -23.56 31.99
C ALA A 318 -4.12 -22.84 32.93
N GLN A 319 -2.82 -23.17 32.86
CA GLN A 319 -1.76 -22.47 33.57
C GLN A 319 -1.68 -21.01 33.13
N LEU A 320 -1.75 -20.73 31.83
CA LEU A 320 -1.77 -19.34 31.32
C LEU A 320 -3.01 -18.57 31.80
N ALA A 321 -4.18 -19.21 31.85
CA ALA A 321 -5.41 -18.59 32.35
C ALA A 321 -5.37 -18.30 33.86
N ALA A 322 -4.58 -19.08 34.61
CA ALA A 322 -4.37 -18.86 36.05
C ALA A 322 -3.33 -17.77 36.37
N MET A 323 -2.55 -17.31 35.38
CA MET A 323 -1.64 -16.17 35.54
C MET A 323 -2.41 -14.85 35.65
N PRO A 324 -1.79 -13.77 36.16
CA PRO A 324 -2.39 -12.44 36.14
C PRO A 324 -2.81 -12.04 34.71
N GLN A 325 -4.11 -11.83 34.52
CA GLN A 325 -4.66 -11.40 33.24
C GLN A 325 -4.62 -9.87 33.13
N HIS A 326 -4.30 -9.37 31.94
CA HIS A 326 -4.36 -7.97 31.56
C HIS A 326 -5.32 -7.80 30.38
N THR A 327 -6.04 -6.68 30.34
CA THR A 327 -6.99 -6.36 29.28
C THR A 327 -6.61 -5.05 28.62
N ALA A 328 -6.55 -5.03 27.29
CA ALA A 328 -6.22 -3.86 26.49
C ALA A 328 -7.15 -3.70 25.29
N VAL A 329 -7.55 -2.46 24.98
CA VAL A 329 -8.33 -2.12 23.79
C VAL A 329 -7.37 -1.70 22.70
N LEU A 330 -7.14 -2.57 21.72
CA LEU A 330 -6.10 -2.37 20.71
C LEU A 330 -6.63 -2.58 19.29
N PRO A 331 -6.18 -1.75 18.33
CA PRO A 331 -6.46 -1.99 16.92
C PRO A 331 -5.63 -3.17 16.40
N ILE A 332 -6.24 -4.02 15.60
CA ILE A 332 -5.55 -4.91 14.68
C ILE A 332 -5.71 -4.36 13.26
N ALA A 333 -4.59 -3.99 12.64
CA ALA A 333 -4.57 -3.36 11.33
C ALA A 333 -3.86 -4.25 10.32
N CYS A 334 -4.57 -4.60 9.27
CA CYS A 334 -4.12 -5.56 8.28
C CYS A 334 -3.41 -4.88 7.11
N VAL A 335 -2.50 -5.61 6.46
CA VAL A 335 -1.68 -5.11 5.35
C VAL A 335 -2.51 -4.85 4.09
N GLU A 336 -3.70 -5.42 4.01
CA GLU A 336 -4.68 -5.21 2.95
C GLU A 336 -5.51 -3.92 3.17
N GLY A 337 -5.22 -3.15 4.22
CA GLY A 337 -5.79 -1.81 4.45
C GLY A 337 -7.01 -1.77 5.35
N TRP A 338 -7.56 -2.92 5.75
CA TRP A 338 -8.65 -2.95 6.74
C TRP A 338 -8.11 -2.98 8.18
N SER A 339 -8.88 -2.45 9.13
CA SER A 339 -8.56 -2.58 10.55
C SER A 339 -9.81 -2.70 11.41
N THR A 340 -9.64 -3.18 12.64
CA THR A 340 -10.70 -3.20 13.64
C THR A 340 -10.11 -3.03 15.04
N THR A 341 -10.88 -2.50 15.98
CA THR A 341 -10.47 -2.33 17.38
C THR A 341 -11.24 -3.32 18.24
N GLN A 342 -10.51 -4.11 19.02
CA GLN A 342 -11.08 -5.15 19.87
C GLN A 342 -10.56 -5.02 21.30
N THR A 343 -11.27 -5.66 22.23
CA THR A 343 -10.82 -5.79 23.62
C THR A 343 -10.14 -7.14 23.78
N TRP A 344 -8.83 -7.12 24.02
CA TRP A 344 -8.01 -8.33 24.14
C TRP A 344 -7.67 -8.60 25.59
N THR A 345 -7.77 -9.85 26.01
CA THR A 345 -7.43 -10.28 27.38
C THR A 345 -6.48 -11.46 27.34
N GLY A 346 -5.43 -11.40 28.16
CA GLY A 346 -4.41 -12.45 28.24
C GLY A 346 -3.28 -12.11 29.20
N VAL A 347 -2.16 -12.81 29.06
CA VAL A 347 -0.96 -12.58 29.89
C VAL A 347 -0.07 -11.56 29.19
N ARG A 348 0.50 -10.59 29.93
CA ARG A 348 1.45 -9.64 29.32
C ARG A 348 2.71 -10.37 28.85
N ILE A 349 3.24 -9.98 27.70
CA ILE A 349 4.44 -10.63 27.14
C ILE A 349 5.64 -10.51 28.09
N ARG A 350 5.84 -9.35 28.73
CA ARG A 350 6.89 -9.16 29.75
C ARG A 350 6.74 -10.12 30.95
N ASP A 351 5.52 -10.39 31.39
CA ASP A 351 5.26 -11.26 32.54
C ASP A 351 5.55 -12.74 32.17
N LEU A 352 5.54 -13.09 30.87
CA LEU A 352 6.02 -14.39 30.36
C LEU A 352 7.56 -14.46 30.33
N ALA A 353 8.25 -13.35 30.02
CA ALA A 353 9.71 -13.28 30.07
C ALA A 353 10.24 -13.52 31.50
N ASP A 354 9.54 -12.98 32.51
CA ASP A 354 9.84 -13.23 33.92
C ASP A 354 9.80 -14.73 34.29
N ARG A 355 9.00 -15.54 33.59
CA ARG A 355 8.90 -17.00 33.86
C ARG A 355 10.16 -17.76 33.48
N VAL A 356 10.94 -17.25 32.53
CA VAL A 356 12.25 -17.78 32.15
C VAL A 356 13.39 -17.01 32.80
N GLY A 357 13.09 -16.16 33.80
CA GLY A 357 14.10 -15.42 34.57
C GLY A 357 14.66 -14.19 33.86
N LEU A 358 13.96 -13.67 32.85
CA LEU A 358 14.44 -12.56 32.03
C LEU A 358 13.61 -11.29 32.24
N ALA A 359 14.06 -10.42 33.16
CA ALA A 359 13.34 -9.20 33.54
C ALA A 359 13.41 -8.09 32.48
N ASP A 360 14.52 -8.00 31.74
CA ASP A 360 14.78 -6.97 30.73
C ASP A 360 15.12 -7.61 29.36
N PRO A 361 14.13 -8.23 28.69
CA PRO A 361 14.33 -8.80 27.35
C PRO A 361 14.64 -7.71 26.32
N SER A 362 15.66 -7.93 25.48
CA SER A 362 16.01 -7.05 24.35
C SER A 362 15.14 -7.30 23.11
N GLY A 363 14.48 -8.45 23.05
CA GLY A 363 13.61 -8.86 21.97
C GLY A 363 12.98 -10.23 22.20
N ALA A 364 12.19 -10.69 21.24
CA ALA A 364 11.65 -12.05 21.25
C ALA A 364 11.33 -12.58 19.85
N LEU A 365 11.56 -13.87 19.63
CA LEU A 365 11.07 -14.61 18.48
C LEU A 365 9.81 -15.40 18.88
N VAL A 366 8.69 -15.09 18.23
CA VAL A 366 7.40 -15.76 18.45
C VAL A 366 7.10 -16.66 17.26
N GLN A 367 6.87 -17.95 17.49
CA GLN A 367 6.58 -18.91 16.43
C GLN A 367 5.15 -19.46 16.51
N SER A 368 4.55 -19.70 15.36
CA SER A 368 3.22 -20.30 15.19
C SER A 368 3.30 -21.82 15.07
N LEU A 369 2.17 -22.49 15.26
CA LEU A 369 1.95 -23.86 14.80
C LEU A 369 1.92 -23.98 13.26
N GLN A 370 1.71 -22.87 12.54
CA GLN A 370 1.75 -22.85 11.07
C GLN A 370 3.15 -23.27 10.56
N GLU A 371 3.22 -24.27 9.69
CA GLU A 371 4.51 -24.81 9.22
C GLU A 371 5.10 -24.03 8.04
N GLU A 372 4.24 -23.46 7.18
CA GLU A 372 4.61 -22.81 5.93
C GLU A 372 4.30 -21.31 5.91
N GLY A 373 4.96 -20.56 5.02
CA GLY A 373 4.68 -19.14 4.77
C GLY A 373 5.52 -18.15 5.59
N ALA A 374 5.67 -16.93 5.05
CA ALA A 374 6.57 -15.90 5.59
C ALA A 374 6.19 -15.36 6.98
N PHE A 375 4.93 -15.54 7.40
CA PHE A 375 4.41 -15.04 8.68
C PHE A 375 4.11 -16.17 9.67
N LYS A 376 4.88 -17.26 9.61
CA LYS A 376 4.82 -18.32 10.63
C LYS A 376 5.54 -17.93 11.93
N GLU A 377 6.29 -16.85 11.90
CA GLU A 377 6.99 -16.29 13.05
C GLU A 377 6.98 -14.76 13.01
N ALA A 378 7.15 -14.14 14.17
CA ALA A 378 7.25 -12.69 14.36
C ALA A 378 8.44 -12.37 15.28
N VAL A 379 9.24 -11.36 14.92
CA VAL A 379 10.33 -10.86 15.76
C VAL A 379 9.83 -9.60 16.43
N LEU A 380 9.97 -9.54 17.75
CA LEU A 380 9.62 -8.41 18.58
C LEU A 380 10.88 -7.70 19.03
N ASN A 381 10.90 -6.37 18.93
CA ASN A 381 11.94 -5.56 19.55
C ASN A 381 11.68 -5.33 21.05
N GLU A 382 12.66 -4.77 21.75
CA GLU A 382 12.59 -4.44 23.18
C GLU A 382 11.30 -3.69 23.54
N GLY A 383 11.00 -2.62 22.80
CA GLY A 383 9.83 -1.77 23.05
C GLY A 383 8.50 -2.49 22.87
N GLN A 384 8.46 -3.53 22.03
CA GLN A 384 7.29 -4.38 21.78
C GLN A 384 7.13 -5.45 22.87
N VAL A 385 8.22 -6.10 23.29
CA VAL A 385 8.18 -7.11 24.35
C VAL A 385 7.83 -6.48 25.71
N ARG A 386 8.41 -5.32 26.00
CA ARG A 386 8.27 -4.64 27.31
C ARG A 386 7.02 -3.77 27.41
N HIS A 387 6.25 -3.60 26.33
CA HIS A 387 5.07 -2.74 26.33
C HIS A 387 4.00 -3.23 27.33
N PRO A 388 3.40 -2.34 28.17
CA PRO A 388 2.42 -2.75 29.20
C PRO A 388 1.15 -3.40 28.63
N ASP A 389 0.79 -3.06 27.40
CA ASP A 389 -0.36 -3.61 26.67
C ASP A 389 0.00 -4.69 25.63
N ALA A 390 1.26 -5.13 25.55
CA ALA A 390 1.61 -6.27 24.71
C ALA A 390 1.20 -7.58 25.40
N LEU A 391 0.36 -8.37 24.74
CA LEU A 391 -0.31 -9.54 25.31
C LEU A 391 -0.03 -10.81 24.51
N LEU A 392 0.11 -11.93 25.20
CA LEU A 392 -0.35 -13.23 24.70
C LEU A 392 -1.85 -13.33 25.03
N ALA A 393 -2.70 -12.92 24.09
CA ALA A 393 -4.14 -12.93 24.22
C ALA A 393 -4.70 -14.36 24.19
N LEU A 394 -5.58 -14.66 25.15
CA LEU A 394 -6.35 -15.91 25.25
C LEU A 394 -7.82 -15.69 24.89
N GLN A 395 -8.28 -14.44 25.01
CA GLN A 395 -9.66 -14.02 24.85
C GLN A 395 -9.75 -12.72 24.02
N VAL A 396 -10.88 -12.56 23.33
CA VAL A 396 -11.27 -11.34 22.62
C VAL A 396 -12.73 -11.04 22.95
N ASN A 397 -13.02 -9.77 23.25
CA ASN A 397 -14.35 -9.27 23.57
C ASN A 397 -15.07 -10.09 24.66
N GLY A 398 -14.32 -10.52 25.68
CA GLY A 398 -14.85 -11.23 26.84
C GLY A 398 -15.11 -12.73 26.62
N VAL A 399 -14.76 -13.30 25.46
CA VAL A 399 -14.86 -14.74 25.20
C VAL A 399 -13.54 -15.31 24.69
N ASP A 400 -13.43 -16.64 24.67
CA ASP A 400 -12.27 -17.31 24.06
C ASP A 400 -12.13 -16.97 22.57
N LEU A 401 -10.88 -16.89 22.11
CA LEU A 401 -10.58 -16.73 20.69
C LEU A 401 -11.27 -17.85 19.89
N SER A 402 -11.80 -17.52 18.72
CA SER A 402 -12.14 -18.55 17.74
C SER A 402 -10.86 -19.20 17.18
N LEU A 403 -10.99 -20.37 16.57
CA LEU A 403 -9.87 -21.02 15.89
C LEU A 403 -9.25 -20.11 14.82
N ASP A 404 -10.07 -19.41 14.03
CA ASP A 404 -9.58 -18.48 13.02
C ASP A 404 -8.90 -17.24 13.58
N HIS A 405 -9.25 -16.81 14.80
CA HIS A 405 -8.59 -15.71 15.50
C HIS A 405 -7.38 -16.13 16.31
N GLY A 406 -7.05 -17.43 16.32
CA GLY A 406 -5.80 -17.93 16.88
C GLY A 406 -5.94 -18.69 18.19
N PHE A 407 -7.12 -19.25 18.51
CA PHE A 407 -7.24 -20.20 19.62
C PHE A 407 -6.13 -21.26 19.56
N PRO A 408 -5.41 -21.56 20.65
CA PRO A 408 -5.73 -21.18 22.03
C PRO A 408 -5.12 -19.86 22.49
N ALA A 409 -4.16 -19.32 21.74
CA ALA A 409 -3.43 -18.10 22.08
C ALA A 409 -2.84 -17.41 20.83
N ARG A 410 -2.87 -16.08 20.84
CA ARG A 410 -2.20 -15.22 19.85
C ARG A 410 -1.44 -14.09 20.54
N ILE A 411 -0.40 -13.55 19.91
CA ILE A 411 0.14 -12.27 20.37
C ILE A 411 -0.69 -11.10 19.84
N ILE A 412 -0.82 -10.06 20.65
CA ILE A 412 -1.35 -8.74 20.30
C ILE A 412 -0.41 -7.68 20.82
N VAL A 413 0.16 -6.89 19.92
CA VAL A 413 1.17 -5.86 20.22
C VAL A 413 0.74 -4.52 19.62
N PRO A 414 0.74 -3.42 20.40
CA PRO A 414 0.38 -2.09 19.91
C PRO A 414 1.20 -1.63 18.70
N ALA A 415 0.53 -0.95 17.77
CA ALA A 415 1.10 -0.42 16.53
C ALA A 415 1.83 -1.43 15.63
N MET A 416 1.69 -2.73 15.87
CA MET A 416 2.35 -3.77 15.08
C MET A 416 1.48 -4.20 13.90
N PRO A 417 2.08 -4.54 12.73
CA PRO A 417 1.32 -5.07 11.61
C PRO A 417 0.48 -6.29 11.99
N GLY A 418 -0.77 -6.35 11.54
CA GLY A 418 -1.72 -7.43 11.90
C GLY A 418 -1.23 -8.82 11.50
N VAL A 419 -0.47 -8.92 10.40
CA VAL A 419 0.16 -10.18 9.94
C VAL A 419 1.25 -10.68 10.88
N LEU A 420 1.87 -9.79 11.67
CA LEU A 420 2.89 -10.16 12.66
C LEU A 420 2.30 -10.37 14.06
N ASN A 421 1.00 -10.13 14.26
CA ASN A 421 0.30 -10.49 15.49
C ASN A 421 -0.01 -12.00 15.47
N THR A 422 1.04 -12.81 15.57
CA THR A 422 1.08 -14.26 15.35
C THR A 422 -0.04 -15.00 16.08
N LYS A 423 -0.73 -15.86 15.32
CA LYS A 423 -1.82 -16.73 15.79
C LYS A 423 -1.32 -18.14 16.03
N TRP A 424 -2.06 -18.90 16.83
CA TRP A 424 -1.72 -20.30 17.16
C TRP A 424 -0.29 -20.39 17.68
N VAL A 425 0.05 -19.56 18.67
CA VAL A 425 1.43 -19.43 19.15
C VAL A 425 1.89 -20.78 19.70
N LYS A 426 3.08 -21.21 19.29
CA LYS A 426 3.73 -22.46 19.71
C LYS A 426 4.83 -22.17 20.72
N SER A 427 5.64 -21.15 20.47
CA SER A 427 6.78 -20.79 21.30
C SER A 427 7.04 -19.30 21.30
N ILE A 428 7.64 -18.82 22.40
CA ILE A 428 8.24 -17.51 22.51
C ILE A 428 9.65 -17.70 23.06
N ARG A 429 10.65 -17.30 22.29
CA ARG A 429 12.04 -17.25 22.72
C ARG A 429 12.42 -15.80 22.98
N PHE A 430 12.76 -15.47 24.21
CA PHE A 430 13.22 -14.15 24.60
C PHE A 430 14.73 -14.03 24.41
N GLU A 431 15.17 -12.85 23.99
CA GLU A 431 16.57 -12.53 23.74
C GLU A 431 17.16 -11.74 24.92
N GLU A 432 18.38 -12.12 25.31
CA GLU A 432 19.17 -11.38 26.30
C GLU A 432 19.75 -10.11 25.69
N ALA A 433 20.02 -9.11 26.53
CA ALA A 433 20.58 -7.82 26.11
C ALA A 433 22.06 -7.89 25.68
#